data_AF-A0A829PP71-F1
#
_entry.id   AF-A0A829PP71-F1
#
_cell.length_a   1.000
_cell.length_b   1.000
_cell.length_c   1.000
_cell.angle_alpha   90.00
_cell.angle_beta   90.00
_cell.angle_gamma   90.00
#
_symmetry.space_group_name_H-M   'P 1'
#
loop_
_entity.id
_entity.type
_entity.pdbx_description
1 polymer ?
#
loop_
_entity_poly.entity_id
_entity_poly.type
_entity_poly.pdbx_seq_one_letter_code
_entity_poly.pdbx_strand_id
1 'polypeptide(L)'
;MLPLDPATRAAQLVDRIAELERVKAAAAAEQAHAAVLLDRARREEEAANGVPRRRQGAGVATEIALARQDSPARGSRHLGFAKALVNEMPHTLAALECGALSEWRATILVRETAYLALEDRQKIDVEMCAETSRLRGIG
;
A
#
# COMPACT_ATOMS: atom_id res chain seq x y z
N MET A 1 -39.28 15.60 4.41
CA MET A 1 -37.88 15.98 4.70
C MET A 1 -37.53 17.09 3.72
N LEU A 2 -37.35 18.33 4.17
CA LEU A 2 -36.98 19.44 3.27
C LEU A 2 -35.62 19.15 2.64
N PRO A 3 -35.40 19.43 1.34
CA PRO A 3 -34.11 19.22 0.71
C PRO A 3 -33.06 20.09 1.42
N LEU A 4 -31.94 19.47 1.79
CA LEU A 4 -30.78 20.17 2.32
C LEU A 4 -30.40 21.33 1.42
N ASP A 5 -30.08 22.48 2.01
CA ASP A 5 -29.55 23.61 1.28
C ASP A 5 -28.26 23.21 0.53
N PRO A 6 -27.92 23.89 -0.57
CA PRO A 6 -26.80 23.50 -1.41
C PRO A 6 -25.46 23.41 -0.67
N ALA A 7 -25.22 24.27 0.32
CA ALA A 7 -23.95 24.29 1.06
C ALA A 7 -23.83 23.06 1.97
N THR A 8 -24.89 22.72 2.71
CA THR A 8 -24.92 21.50 3.53
C THR A 8 -24.73 20.24 2.69
N ARG A 9 -25.36 20.18 1.50
CA ARG A 9 -25.18 19.05 0.58
C ARG A 9 -23.75 18.94 0.06
N ALA A 10 -23.12 20.07 -0.29
CA ALA A 10 -21.74 20.08 -0.75
C ALA A 10 -20.78 19.57 0.34
N ALA A 11 -20.95 20.02 1.59
CA ALA A 11 -20.16 19.53 2.72
C ALA A 11 -20.30 18.01 2.92
N GLN A 12 -21.53 17.49 2.89
CA GLN A 12 -21.76 16.03 2.99
C GLN A 12 -21.12 15.23 1.86
N LEU A 13 -21.08 15.77 0.63
CA LEU A 13 -20.40 15.11 -0.49
C LEU A 13 -18.88 15.09 -0.31
N VAL A 14 -18.30 16.18 0.21
CA VAL A 14 -16.87 16.23 0.55
C VAL A 14 -16.54 15.20 1.64
N ASP A 15 -17.35 15.13 2.70
CA ASP A 15 -17.16 14.14 3.77
C ASP A 15 -17.26 12.70 3.24
N ARG A 16 -18.21 12.44 2.32
CA ARG A 16 -18.36 11.13 1.68
C ARG A 16 -17.15 10.77 0.83
N ILE A 17 -16.58 11.72 0.09
CA ILE A 17 -15.35 11.51 -0.68
C ILE A 17 -14.19 11.16 0.26
N ALA A 18 -14.04 11.91 1.36
CA ALA A 18 -12.98 11.66 2.34
C ALA A 18 -13.12 10.29 3.01
N GLU A 19 -14.35 9.84 3.28
CA GLU A 19 -14.62 8.49 3.79
C GLU A 19 -14.21 7.40 2.79
N LEU A 20 -14.61 7.53 1.53
CA LEU A 20 -14.26 6.58 0.48
C LEU A 20 -12.76 6.50 0.23
N GLU A 21 -12.04 7.62 0.35
CA GLU A 21 -10.58 7.63 0.23
C GLU A 21 -9.90 6.86 1.38
N ARG A 22 -10.42 6.96 2.62
CA ARG A 22 -9.92 6.14 3.74
C ARG A 22 -10.17 4.64 3.49
N VAL A 23 -11.32 4.28 2.93
CA VAL A 23 -11.60 2.88 2.56
C VAL A 23 -10.64 2.38 1.49
N LYS A 24 -10.35 3.19 0.47
CA LYS A 24 -9.35 2.84 -0.56
C LYS A 24 -7.96 2.66 0.04
N ALA A 25 -7.56 3.54 0.94
CA ALA A 25 -6.27 3.48 1.62
C ALA A 25 -6.13 2.18 2.43
N ALA A 26 -7.12 1.86 3.26
CA ALA A 26 -7.15 0.62 4.03
C ALA A 26 -7.10 -0.63 3.12
N ALA A 27 -7.89 -0.64 2.04
CA ALA A 27 -7.86 -1.74 1.07
C ALA A 27 -6.48 -1.89 0.39
N ALA A 28 -5.79 -0.78 0.10
CA ALA A 28 -4.44 -0.82 -0.46
C ALA A 28 -3.40 -1.37 0.54
N ALA A 29 -3.52 -1.05 1.83
CA ALA A 29 -2.68 -1.63 2.89
C ALA A 29 -2.89 -3.15 2.99
N GLU A 30 -4.14 -3.61 3.00
CA GLU A 30 -4.46 -5.05 3.03
C GLU A 30 -3.94 -5.77 1.78
N GLN A 31 -4.05 -5.15 0.60
CA GLN A 31 -3.45 -5.68 -0.63
C GLN A 31 -1.93 -5.83 -0.53
N ALA A 32 -1.23 -4.90 0.15
CA ALA A 32 0.20 -5.00 0.39
C ALA A 32 0.55 -6.18 1.31
N HIS A 33 -0.18 -6.33 2.43
CA HIS A 33 -0.02 -7.50 3.31
C HIS A 33 -0.26 -8.82 2.58
N ALA A 34 -1.40 -8.93 1.89
CA ALA A 34 -1.77 -10.12 1.14
C ALA A 34 -0.74 -10.47 0.05
N ALA A 35 -0.18 -9.48 -0.65
CA ALA A 35 0.85 -9.70 -1.66
C ALA A 35 2.14 -10.30 -1.09
N VAL A 36 2.58 -9.85 0.11
CA VAL A 36 3.75 -10.43 0.77
C VAL A 36 3.47 -11.84 1.28
N LEU A 37 2.29 -12.08 1.83
CA LEU A 37 1.87 -13.43 2.25
C LEU A 37 1.78 -14.39 1.06
N LEU A 38 1.26 -13.95 -0.08
CA LEU A 38 1.19 -14.74 -1.31
C LEU A 38 2.60 -15.10 -1.83
N ASP A 39 3.55 -14.14 -1.87
CA ASP A 39 4.93 -14.42 -2.27
C ASP A 39 5.58 -15.47 -1.36
N ARG A 40 5.33 -15.41 -0.04
CA ARG A 40 5.84 -16.41 0.92
C ARG A 40 5.21 -17.78 0.67
N ALA A 41 3.88 -17.85 0.61
CA ALA A 41 3.14 -19.10 0.40
C ALA A 41 3.54 -19.79 -0.91
N ARG A 42 3.69 -19.05 -2.01
CA ARG A 42 4.13 -19.59 -3.30
C ARG A 42 5.55 -20.16 -3.23
N ARG A 43 6.48 -19.44 -2.60
CA ARG A 43 7.85 -19.93 -2.43
C ARG A 43 7.91 -21.19 -1.56
N GLU A 44 7.11 -21.27 -0.51
CA GLU A 44 7.00 -22.44 0.36
C GLU A 44 6.43 -23.65 -0.40
N GLU A 45 5.33 -23.47 -1.14
CA GLU A 45 4.74 -24.49 -2.02
C GLU A 45 5.74 -25.00 -3.05
N GLU A 46 6.42 -24.10 -3.76
CA GLU A 46 7.41 -24.46 -4.78
C GLU A 46 8.64 -25.15 -4.18
N ALA A 47 9.08 -24.73 -2.99
CA ALA A 47 10.17 -25.39 -2.28
C ALA A 47 9.79 -26.83 -1.89
N ALA A 48 8.57 -27.05 -1.38
CA ALA A 48 8.06 -28.38 -1.07
C ALA A 48 7.98 -29.28 -2.32
N ASN A 49 7.73 -28.68 -3.49
CA ASN A 49 7.73 -29.36 -4.78
C ASN A 49 9.12 -29.50 -5.44
N GLY A 50 10.20 -29.15 -4.73
CA GLY A 50 11.57 -29.30 -5.24
C GLY A 50 11.98 -28.28 -6.31
N VAL A 51 11.23 -27.19 -6.48
CA VAL A 51 11.60 -26.11 -7.39
C VAL A 51 12.89 -25.44 -6.89
N PRO A 52 13.94 -25.29 -7.73
CA PRO A 52 15.17 -24.62 -7.34
C PRO A 52 14.92 -23.20 -6.81
N ARG A 53 15.59 -22.81 -5.72
CA ARG A 53 15.44 -21.50 -5.04
C ARG A 53 15.42 -20.30 -5.99
N ARG A 54 16.25 -20.31 -7.04
CA ARG A 54 16.34 -19.24 -8.06
C ARG A 54 15.07 -19.08 -8.91
N ARG A 55 14.23 -20.10 -8.99
CA ARG A 55 12.96 -20.12 -9.76
C ARG A 55 11.73 -19.92 -8.88
N GLN A 56 11.89 -19.93 -7.56
CA GLN A 56 10.77 -19.76 -6.64
C GLN A 56 10.25 -18.31 -6.67
N GLY A 57 8.92 -18.15 -6.68
CA GLY A 57 8.18 -16.91 -6.81
C GLY A 57 8.04 -16.43 -8.26
N ALA A 58 8.45 -17.25 -9.24
CA ALA A 58 8.36 -16.90 -10.65
C ALA A 58 6.90 -16.93 -11.11
N GLY A 59 6.24 -15.76 -11.09
CA GLY A 59 4.83 -15.62 -11.50
C GLY A 59 3.96 -14.87 -10.49
N VAL A 60 4.42 -14.75 -9.23
CA VAL A 60 3.67 -14.07 -8.16
C VAL A 60 3.28 -12.65 -8.56
N ALA A 61 4.19 -11.91 -9.18
CA ALA A 61 3.92 -10.57 -9.69
C ALA A 61 2.73 -10.55 -10.68
N THR A 62 2.66 -11.53 -11.58
CA THR A 62 1.56 -11.67 -12.54
C THR A 62 0.24 -12.01 -11.85
N GLU A 63 0.26 -12.93 -10.86
CA GLU A 63 -0.93 -13.26 -10.07
C GLU A 63 -1.49 -12.02 -9.36
N ILE A 64 -0.62 -11.22 -8.74
CA ILE A 64 -1.00 -9.96 -8.08
C ILE A 64 -1.60 -8.98 -9.09
N ALA A 65 -0.97 -8.80 -10.25
CA ALA A 65 -1.47 -7.89 -11.28
C ALA A 65 -2.88 -8.29 -11.75
N LEU A 66 -3.10 -9.57 -12.02
CA LEU A 66 -4.39 -10.10 -12.45
C LEU A 66 -5.46 -9.90 -11.37
N ALA A 67 -5.15 -10.21 -10.11
CA ALA A 67 -6.07 -9.99 -8.98
C ALA A 67 -6.45 -8.51 -8.81
N ARG A 68 -5.52 -7.61 -9.12
CA ARG A 68 -5.74 -6.15 -9.10
C ARG A 68 -6.33 -5.58 -10.39
N GLN A 69 -6.67 -6.42 -11.37
CA GLN A 69 -7.18 -6.00 -12.69
C GLN A 69 -6.23 -5.05 -13.45
N ASP A 70 -4.91 -5.23 -13.25
CA ASP A 70 -3.85 -4.45 -13.86
C ASP A 70 -3.06 -5.28 -14.89
N SER A 71 -2.28 -4.61 -15.74
CA SER A 71 -1.40 -5.31 -16.68
C SER A 71 -0.31 -6.10 -15.95
N PRO A 72 0.12 -7.27 -16.46
CA PRO A 72 1.18 -8.08 -15.84
C PRO A 72 2.47 -7.29 -15.56
N ALA A 73 2.80 -6.33 -16.43
CA ALA A 73 3.95 -5.43 -16.27
C ALA A 73 3.91 -4.59 -14.98
N ARG A 74 2.73 -4.33 -14.41
CA ARG A 74 2.57 -3.58 -13.15
C ARG A 74 2.71 -4.45 -11.91
N GLY A 75 2.67 -5.77 -12.04
CA GLY A 75 2.74 -6.71 -10.94
C GLY A 75 3.98 -6.58 -10.06
N SER A 76 5.15 -6.44 -10.70
CA SER A 76 6.43 -6.28 -9.97
C SER A 76 6.46 -4.98 -9.16
N ARG A 77 5.80 -3.92 -9.64
CA ARG A 77 5.68 -2.66 -8.89
C ARG A 77 4.81 -2.85 -7.66
N HIS A 78 3.67 -3.53 -7.78
CA HIS A 78 2.80 -3.84 -6.65
C HIS A 78 3.51 -4.71 -5.61
N LEU A 79 4.20 -5.78 -6.05
CA LEU A 79 4.94 -6.64 -5.14
C LEU A 79 6.13 -5.92 -4.49
N GLY A 80 6.85 -5.08 -5.23
CA GLY A 80 7.94 -4.27 -4.69
C GLY A 80 7.46 -3.24 -3.67
N PHE A 81 6.36 -2.54 -3.98
CA PHE A 81 5.69 -1.62 -3.06
C PHE A 81 5.25 -2.32 -1.77
N ALA A 82 4.59 -3.47 -1.91
CA ALA A 82 4.16 -4.28 -0.78
C ALA A 82 5.32 -4.72 0.11
N LYS A 83 6.42 -5.20 -0.49
CA LYS A 83 7.62 -5.61 0.26
C LYS A 83 8.27 -4.45 0.99
N ALA A 84 8.35 -3.27 0.38
CA ALA A 84 8.89 -2.08 1.04
C ALA A 84 8.03 -1.68 2.25
N LEU A 85 6.71 -1.59 2.09
CA LEU A 85 5.83 -1.25 3.21
C LEU A 85 5.91 -2.25 4.37
N VAL A 86 5.76 -3.54 4.08
CA VAL A 86 5.64 -4.58 5.11
C VAL A 86 6.97 -4.84 5.83
N ASN A 87 8.10 -4.79 5.13
CA ASN A 87 9.39 -5.19 5.69
C ASN A 87 10.29 -4.00 6.07
N GLU A 88 10.07 -2.82 5.52
CA GLU A 88 11.00 -1.68 5.65
C GLU A 88 10.33 -0.42 6.19
N MET A 89 9.02 -0.22 5.97
CA MET A 89 8.33 1.04 6.26
C MET A 89 6.98 0.82 7.02
N PRO A 90 7.01 0.23 8.24
CA PRO A 90 5.80 -0.12 8.99
C PRO A 90 4.97 1.11 9.41
N HIS A 91 5.56 2.29 9.62
CA HIS A 91 4.80 3.49 9.97
C HIS A 91 4.03 4.03 8.77
N THR A 92 4.63 4.01 7.57
CA THR A 92 3.93 4.34 6.32
C THR A 92 2.78 3.37 6.07
N LEU A 93 2.98 2.08 6.35
CA LEU A 93 1.93 1.07 6.24
C LEU A 93 0.77 1.34 7.20
N ALA A 94 1.05 1.60 8.48
CA ALA A 94 0.02 1.94 9.46
C ALA A 94 -0.73 3.24 9.11
N ALA A 95 -0.02 4.23 8.57
CA ALA A 95 -0.61 5.48 8.10
C ALA A 95 -1.53 5.27 6.89
N LEU A 96 -1.18 4.35 5.98
CA LEU A 96 -2.04 3.94 4.87
C LEU A 96 -3.26 3.17 5.38
N GLU A 97 -3.08 2.23 6.29
CA GLU A 97 -4.14 1.38 6.86
C GLU A 97 -5.23 2.20 7.57
N CYS A 98 -4.84 3.20 8.38
CA CYS A 98 -5.80 4.09 9.04
C CYS A 98 -6.32 5.22 8.14
N GLY A 99 -5.87 5.31 6.88
CA GLY A 99 -6.29 6.31 5.90
C GLY A 99 -5.75 7.72 6.15
N ALA A 100 -4.67 7.85 6.93
CA ALA A 100 -3.92 9.10 7.06
C ALA A 100 -3.07 9.40 5.81
N LEU A 101 -2.66 8.36 5.08
CA LEU A 101 -2.08 8.45 3.73
C LEU A 101 -3.01 7.80 2.71
N SER A 102 -2.99 8.35 1.49
CA SER A 102 -3.50 7.65 0.32
C SER A 102 -2.43 6.71 -0.24
N GLU A 103 -2.85 5.70 -1.02
CA GLU A 103 -1.95 4.79 -1.72
C GLU A 103 -0.94 5.55 -2.59
N TRP A 104 -1.35 6.65 -3.22
CA TRP A 104 -0.47 7.51 -4.02
C TRP A 104 0.65 8.14 -3.19
N ARG A 105 0.33 8.70 -2.02
CA ARG A 105 1.34 9.33 -1.14
C ARG A 105 2.29 8.27 -0.57
N ALA A 106 1.77 7.12 -0.16
CA ALA A 106 2.61 6.00 0.25
C ALA A 106 3.54 5.54 -0.89
N THR A 107 3.03 5.50 -2.14
CA THR A 107 3.83 5.16 -3.32
C THR A 107 4.96 6.17 -3.56
N ILE A 108 4.71 7.47 -3.35
CA ILE A 108 5.76 8.50 -3.44
C ILE A 108 6.83 8.23 -2.39
N LEU A 109 6.46 8.06 -1.11
CA LEU A 109 7.43 7.77 -0.05
C LEU A 109 8.28 6.54 -0.39
N VAL A 110 7.65 5.45 -0.84
CA VAL A 110 8.37 4.23 -1.22
C VAL A 110 9.30 4.47 -2.41
N ARG A 111 8.88 5.23 -3.43
CA ARG A 111 9.68 5.48 -4.62
C ARG A 111 10.87 6.40 -4.34
N GLU A 112 10.62 7.51 -3.63
CA GLU A 112 11.64 8.53 -3.36
C GLU A 112 12.66 8.10 -2.31
N THR A 113 12.39 7.01 -1.58
CA THR A 113 13.33 6.42 -0.61
C THR A 113 14.04 5.17 -1.14
N ALA A 114 13.71 4.69 -2.35
CA ALA A 114 14.16 3.39 -2.84
C ALA A 114 15.69 3.28 -3.07
N TYR A 115 16.39 4.41 -3.18
CA TYR A 115 17.86 4.44 -3.36
C TYR A 115 18.64 4.48 -2.04
N LEU A 116 17.95 4.62 -0.90
CA LEU A 116 18.57 4.72 0.42
C LEU A 116 18.95 3.35 0.98
N ALA A 117 19.91 3.34 1.89
CA ALA A 117 20.14 2.18 2.75
C ALA A 117 18.91 1.92 3.63
N LEU A 118 18.72 0.66 4.04
CA LEU A 118 17.56 0.23 4.82
C LEU A 118 17.41 1.05 6.10
N GLU A 119 18.50 1.31 6.81
CA GLU A 119 18.49 2.03 8.08
C GLU A 119 18.04 3.49 7.90
N ASP A 120 18.48 4.15 6.83
CA ASP A 120 18.11 5.54 6.56
C ASP A 120 16.66 5.65 6.06
N ARG A 121 16.22 4.67 5.26
CA ARG A 121 14.83 4.55 4.85
C ARG A 121 13.89 4.37 6.06
N GLN A 122 14.28 3.54 7.02
CA GLN A 122 13.52 3.34 8.26
C GLN A 122 13.46 4.62 9.12
N LYS A 123 14.53 5.40 9.17
CA LYS A 123 14.50 6.72 9.86
C LYS A 123 13.49 7.65 9.19
N ILE A 124 13.48 7.74 7.86
CA ILE A 124 12.48 8.54 7.12
C ILE A 124 11.07 8.01 7.39
N ASP A 125 10.86 6.70 7.41
CA ASP A 125 9.55 6.12 7.71
C ASP A 125 9.01 6.58 9.07
N VAL A 126 9.84 6.53 10.11
CA VAL A 126 9.51 7.02 11.45
C VAL A 126 9.24 8.52 11.43
N GLU A 127 10.18 9.32 10.91
CA GLU A 127 10.10 10.78 10.93
C GLU A 127 8.85 11.30 10.22
N MET A 128 8.52 10.70 9.07
CA MET A 128 7.39 11.12 8.25
C MET A 128 6.06 10.59 8.76
N CYS A 129 6.00 9.35 9.26
CA CYS A 129 4.73 8.64 9.42
C CYS A 129 4.40 8.15 10.84
N ALA A 130 5.32 8.27 11.82
CA ALA A 130 5.04 7.80 13.18
C ALA A 130 3.89 8.59 13.84
N GLU A 131 3.77 9.89 13.56
CA GLU A 131 2.68 10.73 14.03
C GLU A 131 1.67 11.02 12.91
N THR A 132 0.70 10.12 12.74
CA THR A 132 -0.31 10.22 11.66
C THR A 132 -1.17 11.48 11.70
N SER A 133 -1.30 12.13 12.86
CA SER A 133 -1.98 13.42 13.00
C SER A 133 -1.30 14.53 12.19
N ARG A 134 0.03 14.50 12.07
CA ARG A 134 0.81 15.47 11.28
C ARG A 134 0.56 15.34 9.78
N LEU A 135 0.06 14.19 9.32
CA LEU A 135 -0.19 13.93 7.91
C LEU A 135 -1.53 14.51 7.42
N ARG A 136 -2.41 14.92 8.33
CA ARG A 136 -3.73 15.48 7.99
C ARG A 136 -3.58 16.88 7.38
N GLY A 137 -4.24 17.11 6.25
CA GLY A 137 -4.25 18.41 5.58
C GLY A 137 -2.99 18.77 4.81
N ILE A 138 -2.00 17.88 4.75
CA ILE A 138 -0.79 18.05 3.94
C ILE A 138 -0.98 17.31 2.61
N GLY A 139 -0.88 18.03 1.49
CA GLY A 139 -1.07 17.51 0.13
C GLY A 139 -0.36 18.37 -0.90
#